data_AF-A0A357NA56-F1
#
_entry.id   AF-A0A357NA56-F1
#
_cell.length_a   1.000
_cell.length_b   1.000
_cell.length_c   1.000
_cell.angle_alpha   90.00
_cell.angle_beta   90.00
_cell.angle_gamma   90.00
#
_symmetry.space_group_name_H-M   'P 1'
#
loop_
_entity.id
_entity.type
_entity.pdbx_description
1 polymer ?
#
loop_
_entity_poly.entity_id
_entity_poly.type
_entity_poly.pdbx_seq_one_letter_code
_entity_poly.pdbx_strand_id
1 'polypeptide(L)'
;MTPKISGATQVVGLFGHPVSHTLSPAMHNAAFASLNLPYVYLPFAVEPARLAEAVRGIRGLNLRGVNVTIPHKERVMAYLDRVTPEAELIGAVNTIVNDQGVLTGHNTDGAGFVKSLEEQGATGLQNRRVLIL
;
A
#
# COMPACT_ATOMS: atom_id res chain seq x y z
N MET A 1 -18.87 -8.48 -9.73
CA MET A 1 -18.61 -9.92 -9.70
C MET A 1 -17.48 -10.17 -8.71
N THR A 2 -17.66 -11.09 -7.75
CA THR A 2 -16.63 -11.43 -6.75
C THR A 2 -15.47 -12.16 -7.44
N PRO A 3 -14.20 -11.84 -7.15
CA PRO A 3 -13.08 -12.58 -7.73
C PRO A 3 -13.21 -14.08 -7.43
N LYS A 4 -13.09 -14.93 -8.45
CA LYS A 4 -13.04 -16.39 -8.27
C LYS A 4 -11.71 -16.76 -7.62
N ILE A 5 -11.76 -17.10 -6.34
CA ILE A 5 -10.58 -17.54 -5.57
C ILE A 5 -10.28 -19.00 -5.91
N SER A 6 -9.01 -19.30 -6.16
CA SER A 6 -8.48 -20.65 -6.43
C SER A 6 -7.11 -20.82 -5.75
N GLY A 7 -6.50 -22.00 -5.86
CA GLY A 7 -5.15 -22.25 -5.36
C GLY A 7 -4.05 -21.40 -6.01
N ALA A 8 -4.35 -20.75 -7.15
CA ALA A 8 -3.42 -19.83 -7.82
C ALA A 8 -3.57 -18.37 -7.35
N THR A 9 -4.59 -18.06 -6.54
CA THR A 9 -4.86 -16.68 -6.11
C THR A 9 -3.80 -16.21 -5.11
N GLN A 10 -3.18 -15.07 -5.40
CA GLN A 10 -2.23 -14.41 -4.50
C GLN A 10 -2.93 -13.40 -3.59
N VAL A 11 -2.40 -13.22 -2.38
CA VAL A 11 -2.95 -12.28 -1.41
C VAL A 11 -2.13 -11.00 -1.41
N VAL A 12 -2.83 -9.87 -1.44
CA VAL A 12 -2.31 -8.55 -1.08
C VAL A 12 -3.07 -8.01 0.13
N GLY A 13 -2.38 -7.26 1.00
CA GLY A 13 -2.92 -6.87 2.30
C GLY A 13 -3.08 -5.37 2.49
N LEU A 14 -3.73 -5.01 3.60
CA LEU A 14 -3.63 -3.70 4.24
C LEU A 14 -3.35 -3.88 5.73
N PHE A 15 -2.26 -3.32 6.24
CA PHE A 15 -1.97 -3.26 7.67
C PHE A 15 -2.39 -1.91 8.24
N GLY A 16 -3.24 -1.92 9.26
CA GLY A 16 -3.71 -0.74 9.99
C GLY A 16 -4.40 -1.13 11.28
N HIS A 17 -4.67 -0.15 12.15
CA HIS A 17 -5.45 -0.38 13.36
C HIS A 17 -6.10 0.91 13.89
N PRO A 18 -7.45 0.99 13.97
CA PRO A 18 -8.42 0.08 13.37
C PRO A 18 -8.39 0.18 11.83
N VAL A 19 -8.93 -0.83 11.14
CA VAL A 19 -8.87 -0.89 9.66
C VAL A 19 -10.10 -1.49 8.99
N SER A 20 -11.08 -1.99 9.75
CA SER A 20 -12.28 -2.66 9.21
C SER A 20 -13.13 -1.80 8.27
N HIS A 21 -13.09 -0.47 8.42
CA HIS A 21 -13.89 0.47 7.65
C HIS A 21 -13.24 0.95 6.35
N THR A 22 -12.06 0.43 5.99
CA THR A 22 -11.39 0.85 4.75
C THR A 22 -12.18 0.47 3.49
N LEU A 23 -12.18 1.35 2.51
CA LEU A 23 -12.75 1.10 1.17
C LEU A 23 -11.73 0.44 0.22
N SER A 24 -10.45 0.38 0.58
CA SER A 24 -9.39 -0.22 -0.24
C SER A 24 -9.72 -1.65 -0.71
N PRO A 25 -10.31 -2.55 0.11
CA PRO A 25 -10.66 -3.90 -0.33
C PRO A 25 -11.72 -3.89 -1.44
N ALA A 26 -12.72 -3.00 -1.36
CA ALA A 26 -13.72 -2.89 -2.40
C ALA A 26 -13.09 -2.39 -3.72
N MET A 27 -12.25 -1.35 -3.64
CA MET A 27 -11.56 -0.77 -4.79
C MET A 27 -10.63 -1.77 -5.48
N HIS A 28 -9.70 -2.40 -4.75
CA HIS A 28 -8.70 -3.28 -5.33
C HIS A 28 -9.31 -4.59 -5.84
N ASN A 29 -10.24 -5.20 -5.11
CA ASN A 29 -10.90 -6.43 -5.58
C ASN A 29 -11.75 -6.18 -6.83
N ALA A 30 -12.38 -5.00 -6.95
CA ALA A 30 -13.08 -4.62 -8.18
C ALA A 30 -12.10 -4.48 -9.36
N ALA A 31 -10.95 -3.84 -9.15
CA ALA A 31 -9.91 -3.72 -10.18
C ALA A 31 -9.35 -5.08 -10.59
N PHE A 32 -9.05 -5.97 -9.64
CA PHE A 32 -8.58 -7.33 -9.93
C PHE A 32 -9.60 -8.14 -10.73
N ALA A 33 -10.87 -8.07 -10.36
CA ALA A 33 -11.94 -8.72 -11.11
C ALA A 33 -12.07 -8.16 -12.53
N SER A 34 -12.01 -6.83 -12.70
CA SER A 34 -12.10 -6.19 -14.02
C SER A 34 -10.92 -6.54 -14.94
N LEU A 35 -9.75 -6.80 -14.38
CA LEU A 35 -8.52 -7.09 -15.12
C LEU A 35 -8.21 -8.59 -15.20
N ASN A 36 -9.09 -9.46 -14.68
CA ASN A 36 -8.87 -10.90 -14.56
C ASN A 36 -7.53 -11.27 -13.87
N LEU A 37 -7.13 -10.49 -12.87
CA LEU A 37 -5.90 -10.72 -12.12
C LEU A 37 -6.18 -11.67 -10.95
N PRO A 38 -5.33 -12.70 -10.72
CA PRO A 38 -5.56 -13.71 -9.69
C PRO A 38 -5.14 -13.20 -8.31
N TYR A 39 -5.73 -12.10 -7.85
CA TYR A 39 -5.44 -11.50 -6.54
C TYR A 39 -6.69 -11.32 -5.69
N VAL A 40 -6.50 -11.35 -4.38
CA VAL A 40 -7.47 -10.88 -3.39
C VAL A 40 -6.83 -9.86 -2.46
N TYR A 41 -7.55 -8.79 -2.17
CA TYR A 41 -7.14 -7.75 -1.24
C TYR A 41 -7.88 -7.89 0.08
N LEU A 42 -7.14 -8.00 1.20
CA LEU A 42 -7.71 -8.20 2.54
C LEU A 42 -7.14 -7.20 3.56
N PRO A 43 -7.98 -6.60 4.42
CA PRO A 43 -7.50 -5.81 5.54
C PRO A 43 -7.10 -6.70 6.72
N PHE A 44 -5.98 -6.39 7.36
CA PHE A 44 -5.49 -7.05 8.57
C PHE A 44 -5.35 -6.01 9.68
N ALA A 45 -6.11 -6.20 10.77
CA ALA A 45 -6.02 -5.37 11.96
C ALA A 45 -4.74 -5.69 12.73
N VAL A 46 -3.67 -4.97 12.44
CA VAL A 46 -2.34 -5.18 13.05
C VAL A 46 -2.14 -4.18 14.17
N GLU A 47 -2.08 -4.62 15.42
CA GLU A 47 -1.75 -3.72 16.53
C GLU A 47 -0.31 -3.19 16.44
N PRO A 48 -0.01 -1.96 16.92
CA PRO A 48 1.33 -1.38 16.84
C PRO A 48 2.44 -2.27 17.42
N ALA A 49 2.15 -2.98 18.52
CA ALA A 49 3.09 -3.90 19.16
C ALA A 49 3.40 -5.15 18.30
N ARG A 50 2.54 -5.47 17.34
CA ARG A 50 2.63 -6.67 16.49
C ARG A 50 3.14 -6.36 15.08
N LEU A 51 3.48 -5.10 14.78
CA LEU A 51 3.89 -4.67 13.44
C LEU A 51 5.10 -5.45 12.91
N ALA A 52 6.13 -5.65 13.74
CA ALA A 52 7.31 -6.42 13.34
C ALA A 52 6.99 -7.87 12.97
N GLU A 53 6.07 -8.50 13.71
CA GLU A 53 5.58 -9.85 13.42
C GLU A 53 4.76 -9.90 12.12
N ALA A 54 3.88 -8.93 11.92
CA ALA A 54 3.07 -8.82 10.71
C ALA A 54 3.96 -8.65 9.46
N VAL A 55 5.01 -7.82 9.52
CA VAL A 55 5.98 -7.66 8.42
C VAL A 55 6.75 -8.94 8.16
N ARG A 56 7.16 -9.70 9.18
CA ARG A 56 7.75 -11.04 8.98
C ARG A 56 6.77 -12.00 8.30
N GLY A 57 5.49 -11.90 8.64
CA GLY A 57 4.40 -12.65 8.03
C GLY A 57 4.28 -12.44 6.51
N ILE A 58 4.64 -11.27 5.99
CA ILE A 58 4.69 -11.01 4.53
C ILE A 58 5.56 -12.04 3.83
N ARG A 59 6.76 -12.31 4.37
CA ARG A 59 7.69 -13.31 3.83
C ARG A 59 7.19 -14.74 4.09
N GLY A 60 6.78 -15.02 5.32
CA GLY A 60 6.34 -16.37 5.73
C GLY A 60 5.10 -16.87 4.96
N LEU A 61 4.22 -15.97 4.55
CA LEU A 61 3.02 -16.28 3.76
C LEU A 61 3.21 -15.99 2.26
N ASN A 62 4.39 -15.51 1.86
CA ASN A 62 4.70 -15.08 0.50
C ASN A 62 3.63 -14.13 -0.09
N LEU A 63 3.22 -13.13 0.69
CA LEU A 63 2.29 -12.10 0.20
C LEU A 63 2.96 -11.28 -0.89
N ARG A 64 2.23 -10.93 -1.95
CA ARG A 64 2.80 -10.13 -3.06
C ARG A 64 3.16 -8.72 -2.61
N GLY A 65 2.39 -8.16 -1.69
CA GLY A 65 2.56 -6.81 -1.17
C GLY A 65 1.45 -6.44 -0.19
N VAL A 66 1.67 -5.35 0.54
CA VAL A 66 0.76 -4.88 1.58
C VAL A 66 0.74 -3.36 1.59
N ASN A 67 -0.43 -2.74 1.58
CA ASN A 67 -0.55 -1.33 1.94
C ASN A 67 -0.41 -1.16 3.45
N VAL A 68 0.02 0.01 3.87
CA VAL A 68 0.22 0.38 5.27
C VAL A 68 -0.52 1.69 5.53
N THR A 69 -1.30 1.73 6.59
CA THR A 69 -2.01 2.94 7.01
C THR A 69 -1.77 3.21 8.50
N ILE A 70 -2.44 4.23 9.03
CA ILE A 70 -2.35 4.64 10.43
C ILE A 70 -2.53 3.41 11.35
N PRO A 71 -1.71 3.28 12.41
CA PRO A 71 -0.63 4.18 12.85
C PRO A 71 0.78 3.75 12.38
N HIS A 72 0.88 2.95 11.32
CA HIS A 72 2.10 2.17 11.03
C HIS A 72 3.06 2.79 10.01
N LYS A 73 2.63 3.83 9.27
CA LYS A 73 3.34 4.30 8.07
C LYS A 73 4.80 4.68 8.32
N GLU A 74 5.13 5.27 9.46
CA GLU A 74 6.50 5.64 9.83
C GLU A 74 7.27 4.43 10.40
N ARG A 75 6.67 3.75 11.39
CA ARG A 75 7.32 2.67 12.14
C ARG A 75 7.65 1.45 11.28
N VAL A 76 6.91 1.24 10.19
CA VAL A 76 7.11 0.08 9.32
C VAL A 76 8.45 0.11 8.60
N MET A 77 9.01 1.30 8.36
CA MET A 77 10.26 1.49 7.63
C MET A 77 11.44 0.75 8.26
N ALA A 78 11.47 0.64 9.59
CA ALA A 78 12.51 -0.07 10.33
C ALA A 78 12.53 -1.59 10.10
N TYR A 79 11.52 -2.16 9.43
CA TYR A 79 11.38 -3.60 9.19
C TYR A 79 11.53 -3.99 7.71
N LEU A 80 11.86 -3.04 6.84
CA LEU A 80 11.99 -3.24 5.39
C LEU A 80 13.46 -3.40 4.98
N ASP A 81 13.70 -4.07 3.86
CA ASP A 81 15.05 -4.23 3.31
C ASP A 81 15.48 -2.98 2.54
N ARG A 82 14.50 -2.30 1.92
CA ARG A 82 14.70 -1.10 1.10
C ARG A 82 13.54 -0.14 1.29
N VAL A 83 13.81 1.15 1.16
CA VAL A 83 12.82 2.21 1.06
C VAL A 83 13.18 3.07 -0.14
N THR A 84 12.19 3.50 -0.95
CA THR A 84 12.49 4.38 -2.08
C THR A 84 12.87 5.78 -1.62
N PRO A 85 13.68 6.53 -2.40
CA PRO A 85 14.10 7.88 -2.02
C PRO A 85 12.92 8.81 -1.69
N GLU A 86 11.79 8.69 -2.40
CA GLU A 86 10.60 9.49 -2.14
C GLU A 86 9.95 9.15 -0.80
N ALA A 87 9.91 7.86 -0.44
CA ALA A 87 9.37 7.41 0.84
C ALA A 87 10.30 7.76 2.01
N GLU A 88 11.62 7.73 1.80
CA GLU A 88 12.61 8.23 2.77
C GLU A 88 12.45 9.74 3.00
N LEU A 89 12.30 10.52 1.93
CA LEU A 89 12.09 11.96 2.00
C LEU A 89 10.80 12.33 2.76
N ILE A 90 9.72 11.58 2.52
CA ILE A 90 8.45 11.76 3.23
C ILE A 90 8.53 11.27 4.68
N GLY A 91 9.42 10.31 4.97
CA GLY A 91 9.52 9.67 6.28
C GLY A 91 8.40 8.67 6.57
N ALA A 92 7.70 8.17 5.54
CA ALA A 92 6.57 7.27 5.71
C ALA A 92 6.39 6.34 4.50
N VAL A 93 5.99 5.08 4.75
CA VAL A 93 5.66 4.07 3.75
C VAL A 93 4.17 3.73 3.82
N ASN A 94 3.47 3.79 2.68
CA ASN A 94 2.06 3.36 2.56
C ASN A 94 1.90 2.08 1.72
N THR A 95 2.98 1.59 1.09
CA THR A 95 2.95 0.45 0.17
C THR A 95 4.25 -0.35 0.31
N ILE A 96 4.12 -1.65 0.58
CA ILE A 96 5.24 -2.60 0.63
C ILE A 96 5.08 -3.55 -0.55
N VAL A 97 6.14 -3.72 -1.32
CA VAL A 97 6.25 -4.69 -2.41
C VAL A 97 7.22 -5.79 -1.98
N ASN A 98 6.81 -7.05 -2.14
CA ASN A 98 7.65 -8.20 -1.84
C ASN A 98 8.13 -8.86 -3.13
N ASP A 99 9.41 -8.69 -3.45
CA ASP A 99 10.04 -9.32 -4.60
C ASP A 99 11.00 -10.41 -4.10
N GLN A 100 10.51 -11.66 -4.12
CA GLN A 100 11.26 -12.85 -3.71
C GLN A 100 11.85 -12.75 -2.29
N GLY A 101 11.10 -12.16 -1.35
CA GLY A 101 11.51 -12.00 0.05
C GLY A 101 12.18 -10.65 0.35
N VAL A 102 12.52 -9.86 -0.67
CA VAL A 102 13.02 -8.49 -0.50
C VAL A 102 11.84 -7.53 -0.42
N LEU A 103 11.67 -6.90 0.74
CA LEU A 103 10.59 -5.95 1.03
C LEU A 103 11.06 -4.53 0.73
N THR A 104 10.45 -3.92 -0.29
CA THR A 104 10.68 -2.52 -0.66
C THR A 104 9.49 -1.66 -0.27
N GLY A 105 9.74 -0.59 0.49
CA GLY A 105 8.75 0.39 0.90
C GLY A 105 8.65 1.57 -0.06
N HIS A 106 7.41 1.92 -0.40
CA HIS A 106 7.05 3.04 -1.27
C HIS A 106 6.03 3.94 -0.57
N ASN A 107 5.94 5.18 -1.06
CA ASN A 107 4.87 6.09 -0.71
C ASN A 107 4.19 6.62 -1.98
N THR A 108 2.93 6.24 -2.19
CA THR A 108 2.16 6.62 -3.38
C THR A 108 1.25 7.82 -3.16
N ASP A 109 1.11 8.31 -1.92
CA ASP A 109 0.15 9.38 -1.59
C ASP A 109 0.54 10.70 -2.27
N GLY A 110 1.83 11.06 -2.24
CA GLY A 110 2.33 12.30 -2.86
C GLY A 110 2.15 12.34 -4.38
N ALA A 111 2.60 11.28 -5.07
CA ALA A 111 2.41 11.16 -6.51
C ALA A 111 0.92 11.06 -6.89
N GLY A 112 0.13 10.34 -6.08
CA GLY A 112 -1.32 10.24 -6.26
C GLY A 112 -2.04 11.59 -6.15
N PHE A 113 -1.63 12.44 -5.20
CA PHE A 113 -2.17 13.79 -5.05
C PHE A 113 -1.87 14.66 -6.28
N VAL A 114 -0.61 14.69 -6.73
CA VAL A 114 -0.21 15.47 -7.92
C VAL A 114 -0.98 14.99 -9.16
N LYS A 115 -1.03 13.67 -9.38
CA LYS A 115 -1.76 13.07 -10.50
C LYS A 115 -3.25 13.42 -10.46
N SER A 116 -3.88 13.40 -9.28
CA SER A 116 -5.28 13.76 -9.13
C SER A 116 -5.54 15.23 -9.53
N LEU A 117 -4.62 16.15 -9.23
CA LEU A 117 -4.74 17.55 -9.68
C LEU A 117 -4.62 17.66 -11.20
N GLU A 118 -3.68 16.95 -11.81
CA GLU A 118 -3.50 16.93 -13.27
C GLU A 118 -4.73 16.38 -13.99
N GLU A 119 -5.34 15.31 -13.48
CA GLU A 119 -6.58 14.72 -14.00
C GLU A 119 -7.78 15.69 -13.90
N GLN A 120 -7.74 16.64 -12.97
CA GLN A 120 -8.73 17.72 -12.83
C GLN A 120 -8.38 18.97 -13.66
N GLY A 121 -7.36 18.89 -14.52
CA GLY A 121 -6.96 19.95 -15.45
C GLY A 121 -5.90 20.92 -14.91
N ALA A 122 -5.37 20.70 -13.71
CA ALA A 122 -4.26 21.49 -13.17
C ALA A 122 -2.92 21.05 -13.79
N THR A 123 -2.77 21.29 -15.09
CA THR A 123 -1.54 20.98 -15.84
C THR A 123 -0.46 22.04 -15.65
N GLY A 124 0.82 21.66 -15.77
CA GLY A 124 1.93 22.61 -15.72
C GLY A 124 2.19 23.20 -14.33
N LEU A 125 2.16 22.34 -13.29
CA LEU A 125 2.47 22.73 -11.90
C LEU A 125 3.93 23.17 -11.69
N GLN A 126 4.82 22.84 -12.63
CA GLN A 126 6.20 23.32 -12.62
C GLN A 126 6.23 24.85 -12.59
N ASN A 127 7.08 25.41 -11.72
CA ASN A 127 7.24 26.87 -11.54
C ASN A 127 5.98 27.61 -11.06
N ARG A 128 4.97 26.90 -10.53
CA ARG A 128 3.81 27.51 -9.87
C ARG A 128 4.04 27.62 -8.37
N ARG A 129 3.47 28.67 -7.76
CA ARG A 129 3.40 28.80 -6.30
C ARG A 129 2.12 28.12 -5.82
N VAL A 130 2.28 27.16 -4.92
CA VAL A 130 1.19 26.37 -4.34
C VAL A 130 1.24 26.53 -2.83
N LEU A 131 0.09 26.76 -2.22
CA LEU A 131 -0.06 26.76 -0.76
C LEU A 131 -0.56 25.38 -0.33
N ILE A 132 0.20 24.72 0.55
CA ILE A 132 -0.20 23.49 1.24
C ILE A 132 -0.45 23.91 2.69
N LEU A 133 -1.64 23.59 3.18
CA LEU A 133 -2.10 23.95 4.53
C LEU A 133 -1.66 22.90 5.56
#